data_AF-A0A8T3M7E7-F1
#
_entry.id   AF-A0A8T3M7E7-F1
#
_cell.length_a   1.000
_cell.length_b   1.000
_cell.length_c   1.000
_cell.angle_alpha   90.00
_cell.angle_beta   90.00
_cell.angle_gamma   90.00
#
_symmetry.space_group_name_H-M   'P 1'
#
loop_
_entity.id
_entity.type
_entity.pdbx_description
1 polymer ?
#
loop_
_entity_poly.entity_id
_entity_poly.type
_entity_poly.pdbx_seq_one_letter_code
_entity_poly.pdbx_strand_id
1 'polypeptide(L)'
;MASSILGRVSSLVRANINSILDSAEDPERMLDQLIRDFTENINEAEQAVAQTVGNLRMLEEDLTESREASTEWGGKAQAAANMAGQLTGQGKADEAARFEELAKVALRKQISFEQSVSQMQGQVDQQTELTDQLKDGLNKLRTKREELVDKRDELVSR
;
A
#
# COMPACT_ATOMS: atom_id res chain seq x y z
N MET A 1 7.94 10.64 -6.40
CA MET A 1 8.68 9.47 -6.92
C MET A 1 7.75 8.46 -7.59
N ALA A 2 6.84 7.77 -6.88
CA ALA A 2 5.94 6.77 -7.49
C ALA A 2 5.06 7.28 -8.64
N SER A 3 4.48 8.48 -8.51
CA SER A 3 3.69 9.11 -9.59
C SER A 3 4.52 9.42 -10.85
N SER A 4 5.81 9.75 -10.69
CA SER A 4 6.76 9.91 -11.81
C SER A 4 7.07 8.57 -12.48
N ILE A 5 7.21 7.50 -11.69
CA ILE A 5 7.42 6.14 -12.19
C ILE A 5 6.21 5.66 -13.00
N LEU A 6 4.99 5.79 -12.47
CA LEU A 6 3.76 5.43 -13.19
C LEU A 6 3.59 6.22 -14.49
N GLY A 7 3.94 7.52 -14.48
CA GLY A 7 3.94 8.35 -15.67
C GLY A 7 4.88 7.82 -16.76
N ARG A 8 6.13 7.53 -16.40
CA ARG A 8 7.13 6.95 -17.32
C ARG A 8 6.72 5.57 -17.81
N VAL A 9 6.24 4.69 -16.93
CA VAL A 9 5.72 3.36 -17.28
C VAL A 9 4.60 3.50 -18.32
N SER A 10 3.62 4.37 -18.08
CA SER A 10 2.51 4.60 -19.00
C SER A 10 2.98 5.07 -20.38
N SER A 11 3.96 5.99 -20.45
CA SER A 11 4.52 6.43 -21.74
C SER A 11 5.26 5.31 -22.47
N LEU A 12 6.05 4.51 -21.76
CA LEU A 12 6.83 3.41 -22.34
C LEU A 12 5.92 2.29 -22.86
N VAL A 13 4.89 1.92 -22.09
CA VAL A 13 3.92 0.88 -22.47
C VAL A 13 3.10 1.29 -23.70
N ARG A 14 2.77 2.58 -23.82
CA ARG A 14 2.03 3.11 -24.98
C ARG A 14 2.88 3.29 -26.23
N ALA A 15 4.21 3.23 -26.12
CA ALA A 15 5.11 3.43 -27.24
C ALA A 15 4.87 2.35 -28.32
N ASN A 16 4.62 2.80 -29.56
CA ASN A 16 4.41 1.90 -30.69
C ASN A 16 5.77 1.47 -31.27
N ILE A 17 6.22 0.27 -30.91
CA ILE A 17 7.52 -0.28 -31.34
C ILE A 17 7.65 -0.26 -32.87
N ASN A 18 6.61 -0.63 -33.61
CA ASN A 18 6.69 -0.71 -35.08
C ASN A 18 6.98 0.68 -35.69
N SER A 19 6.32 1.72 -35.19
CA SER A 19 6.58 3.09 -35.65
C SER A 19 8.00 3.56 -35.37
N ILE A 20 8.60 3.10 -34.27
CA ILE A 20 9.99 3.43 -33.92
C ILE A 20 10.94 2.73 -34.90
N LEU A 21 10.70 1.46 -35.20
CA LEU A 21 11.51 0.67 -36.13
C LEU A 21 11.44 1.18 -37.56
N ASP A 22 10.26 1.56 -38.05
CA ASP A 22 10.09 2.09 -39.40
C ASP A 22 10.88 3.39 -39.64
N SER A 23 11.21 4.11 -38.56
CA SER A 23 11.97 5.37 -38.59
C SER A 23 13.45 5.21 -38.27
N ALA A 24 13.89 4.01 -37.90
CA ALA A 24 15.26 3.77 -37.44
C ALA A 24 16.23 3.56 -38.62
N GLU A 25 17.34 4.30 -38.64
CA GLU A 25 18.43 4.10 -39.61
C GLU A 25 19.14 2.75 -39.37
N ASP A 26 19.28 2.36 -38.10
CA ASP A 26 19.78 1.06 -37.66
C ASP A 26 18.75 0.45 -36.67
N PRO A 27 17.78 -0.34 -37.17
CA PRO A 27 16.72 -0.92 -36.34
C PRO A 27 17.25 -1.91 -35.29
N GLU A 28 18.33 -2.63 -35.57
CA GLU A 28 18.93 -3.58 -34.63
C GLU A 28 19.50 -2.84 -33.42
N ARG A 29 20.33 -1.83 -33.67
CA ARG A 29 20.92 -1.00 -32.61
C ARG A 29 19.85 -0.26 -31.80
N MET A 30 18.78 0.19 -32.46
CA MET A 30 17.65 0.82 -31.78
C MET A 30 16.94 -0.16 -30.82
N LEU A 31 16.68 -1.40 -31.23
CA LEU A 31 16.09 -2.42 -30.36
C LEU A 31 16.99 -2.74 -29.17
N ASP A 32 18.29 -2.90 -29.39
CA ASP A 32 19.24 -3.14 -28.31
C ASP A 32 19.25 -2.00 -27.28
N GLN A 33 19.16 -0.73 -27.73
CA GLN A 33 19.05 0.41 -26.83
C GLN A 33 17.72 0.39 -26.06
N LEU A 34 16.59 0.15 -26.73
CA LEU A 34 15.29 0.07 -26.07
C LEU A 34 15.24 -1.07 -25.03
N ILE A 35 15.81 -2.23 -25.34
CA ILE A 35 15.89 -3.35 -24.38
C ILE A 35 16.68 -2.94 -23.14
N ARG A 36 17.80 -2.21 -23.29
CA ARG A 36 18.58 -1.69 -22.16
C ARG A 36 17.76 -0.69 -21.34
N ASP A 37 17.14 0.28 -22.00
CA ASP A 37 16.32 1.31 -21.34
C ASP A 37 15.15 0.69 -20.57
N PHE A 38 14.45 -0.29 -21.17
CA PHE A 38 13.39 -1.02 -20.47
C PHE A 38 13.93 -1.85 -19.30
N THR A 39 15.10 -2.46 -19.43
CA THR A 39 15.75 -3.19 -18.33
C THR A 39 16.04 -2.27 -17.14
N GLU A 40 16.59 -1.08 -17.40
CA GLU A 40 16.85 -0.07 -16.36
C GLU A 40 15.54 0.41 -15.70
N ASN A 41 14.52 0.72 -16.49
CA ASN A 41 13.21 1.13 -15.98
C ASN A 41 12.52 0.03 -15.16
N ILE A 42 12.67 -1.23 -15.55
CA ILE A 42 12.18 -2.39 -14.78
C ILE A 42 12.88 -2.44 -13.42
N ASN A 43 14.21 -2.32 -13.37
CA ASN A 43 14.95 -2.33 -12.12
C ASN A 43 14.52 -1.20 -11.17
N GLU A 44 14.31 0.01 -11.70
CA GLU A 44 13.79 1.13 -10.91
C GLU A 44 12.36 0.87 -10.41
N ALA A 45 11.49 0.33 -11.26
CA ALA A 45 10.11 0.00 -10.90
C ALA A 45 10.05 -1.12 -9.86
N GLU A 46 10.91 -2.13 -9.93
CA GLU A 46 11.03 -3.20 -8.93
C GLU A 46 11.40 -2.65 -7.56
N GLN A 47 12.38 -1.75 -7.48
CA GLN A 47 12.77 -1.10 -6.23
C GLN A 47 11.62 -0.27 -5.64
N ALA A 48 10.91 0.47 -6.48
CA ALA A 48 9.76 1.25 -6.05
C ALA A 48 8.60 0.37 -5.55
N VAL A 49 8.30 -0.73 -6.27
CA VAL A 49 7.31 -1.72 -5.82
C VAL A 49 7.72 -2.30 -4.48
N ALA A 50 8.97 -2.75 -4.31
CA ALA A 50 9.45 -3.31 -3.05
C ALA A 50 9.32 -2.33 -1.89
N GLN A 51 9.70 -1.06 -2.09
CA GLN A 51 9.57 -0.02 -1.07
C GLN A 51 8.10 0.24 -0.70
N THR A 52 7.22 0.34 -1.69
CA THR A 52 5.78 0.60 -1.44
C THR A 52 5.09 -0.58 -0.74
N VAL A 53 5.43 -1.81 -1.11
CA VAL A 53 4.96 -3.03 -0.41
C VAL A 53 5.44 -3.04 1.04
N GLY A 54 6.71 -2.71 1.29
CA GLY A 54 7.24 -2.62 2.65
C GLY A 54 6.50 -1.58 3.50
N ASN A 55 6.30 -0.39 2.96
CA ASN A 55 5.57 0.68 3.64
C ASN A 55 4.10 0.30 3.90
N LEU A 56 3.43 -0.33 2.93
CA LEU A 56 2.05 -0.80 3.08
C LEU A 56 1.95 -1.81 4.22
N ARG A 57 2.87 -2.78 4.29
CA ARG A 57 2.86 -3.79 5.35
C ARG A 57 3.02 -3.18 6.74
N MET A 58 3.90 -2.19 6.90
CA MET A 58 4.05 -1.48 8.18
C MET A 58 2.75 -0.75 8.56
N LEU A 59 2.10 -0.10 7.59
CA LEU A 59 0.84 0.60 7.83
C LEU A 59 -0.32 -0.35 8.18
N GLU A 60 -0.37 -1.54 7.56
CA GLU A 60 -1.33 -2.59 7.88
C GLU A 60 -1.10 -3.17 9.30
N GLU A 61 0.16 -3.28 9.72
CA GLU A 61 0.54 -3.70 11.08
C GLU A 61 0.08 -2.65 12.11
N ASP A 62 0.40 -1.37 11.90
CA ASP A 62 -0.04 -0.28 12.78
C ASP A 62 -1.59 -0.16 12.86
N LEU A 63 -2.28 -0.41 11.73
CA LEU A 63 -3.75 -0.45 11.68
C LEU A 63 -4.28 -1.62 12.51
N THR A 64 -3.62 -2.78 12.46
CA THR A 64 -4.00 -3.96 13.24
C THR A 64 -3.80 -3.70 14.73
N GLU A 65 -2.65 -3.16 15.14
CA GLU A 65 -2.39 -2.77 16.52
C GLU A 65 -3.42 -1.76 17.04
N SER A 66 -3.80 -0.78 16.23
CA SER A 66 -4.82 0.22 16.61
C SER A 66 -6.21 -0.40 16.79
N ARG A 67 -6.58 -1.41 15.99
CA ARG A 67 -7.83 -2.17 16.15
C ARG A 67 -7.84 -3.00 17.43
N GLU A 68 -6.73 -3.66 17.71
CA GLU A 68 -6.56 -4.45 18.94
C GLU A 68 -6.64 -3.54 20.17
N ALA A 69 -5.93 -2.40 20.16
CA ALA A 69 -5.98 -1.41 21.23
C ALA A 69 -7.39 -0.85 21.43
N SER A 70 -8.10 -0.50 20.35
CA SER A 70 -9.52 -0.08 20.42
C SER A 70 -10.38 -1.13 21.13
N THR A 71 -10.26 -2.40 20.70
CA THR A 71 -11.01 -3.52 21.27
C THR A 71 -10.68 -3.73 22.75
N GLU A 72 -9.39 -3.69 23.11
CA GLU A 72 -8.91 -3.85 24.47
C GLU A 72 -9.45 -2.74 25.40
N TRP A 73 -9.38 -1.48 24.96
CA TRP A 73 -9.91 -0.36 25.72
C TRP A 73 -11.43 -0.40 25.86
N GLY A 74 -12.15 -0.88 24.85
CA GLY A 74 -13.59 -1.14 24.95
C GLY A 74 -13.93 -2.23 25.96
N GLY A 75 -13.16 -3.33 25.98
CA GLY A 75 -13.29 -4.36 26.99
C GLY A 75 -13.05 -3.84 28.42
N LYS A 76 -12.01 -3.01 28.61
CA LYS A 76 -11.73 -2.33 29.88
C LYS A 76 -12.86 -1.38 30.30
N ALA A 77 -13.41 -0.61 29.35
CA ALA A 77 -14.53 0.28 29.62
C ALA A 77 -15.77 -0.49 30.08
N GLN A 78 -16.12 -1.58 29.38
CA GLN A 78 -17.26 -2.43 29.74
C GLN A 78 -17.08 -3.09 31.11
N ALA A 79 -15.89 -3.63 31.40
CA ALA A 79 -15.60 -4.26 32.68
C ALA A 79 -15.71 -3.26 33.85
N ALA A 80 -15.17 -2.06 33.68
CA ALA A 80 -15.26 -1.00 34.68
C ALA A 80 -16.71 -0.53 34.89
N ALA A 81 -17.49 -0.36 33.83
CA ALA A 81 -18.90 0.00 33.92
C ALA A 81 -19.75 -1.08 34.63
N ASN A 82 -19.49 -2.36 34.33
CA ASN A 82 -20.15 -3.48 34.99
C ASN A 82 -19.85 -3.50 36.49
N MET A 83 -18.58 -3.29 36.87
CA MET A 83 -18.18 -3.24 38.27
C MET A 83 -18.81 -2.05 39.00
N ALA A 84 -18.86 -0.87 38.37
CA ALA A 84 -19.56 0.28 38.92
C ALA A 84 -21.04 -0.03 39.21
N GLY A 85 -21.74 -0.67 38.25
CA GLY A 85 -23.14 -1.07 38.44
C GLY A 85 -23.35 -2.06 39.61
N GLN A 86 -22.43 -3.03 39.77
CA GLN A 86 -22.47 -3.96 40.90
C GLN A 86 -22.26 -3.25 42.25
N LEU A 87 -21.30 -2.34 42.34
CA LEU A 87 -21.00 -1.58 43.55
C LEU A 87 -22.15 -0.63 43.92
N THR A 88 -22.78 -0.01 42.93
CA THR A 88 -24.00 0.79 43.12
C THR A 88 -25.13 -0.06 43.72
N GLY A 89 -25.35 -1.28 43.20
CA GLY A 89 -26.33 -2.22 43.76
C GLY A 89 -26.01 -2.68 45.19
N GLN A 90 -24.74 -2.63 45.60
CA GLN A 90 -24.29 -2.93 46.97
C GLN A 90 -24.31 -1.70 47.90
N GLY A 91 -24.75 -0.53 47.42
CA GLY A 91 -24.74 0.72 48.20
C GLY A 91 -23.35 1.34 48.40
N LYS A 92 -22.34 0.90 47.64
CA LYS A 92 -20.96 1.39 47.72
C LYS A 92 -20.72 2.54 46.73
N ALA A 93 -21.43 3.65 46.92
CA ALA A 93 -21.46 4.76 45.96
C ALA A 93 -20.06 5.33 45.63
N ASP A 94 -19.20 5.52 46.63
CA ASP A 94 -17.87 6.10 46.43
C ASP A 94 -16.94 5.21 45.60
N GLU A 95 -17.03 3.88 45.79
CA GLU A 95 -16.26 2.91 44.98
C GLU A 95 -16.81 2.83 43.56
N ALA A 96 -18.14 2.82 43.41
CA ALA A 96 -18.81 2.82 42.11
C ALA A 96 -18.38 4.03 41.26
N ALA A 97 -18.37 5.23 41.83
CA ALA A 97 -17.95 6.46 41.15
C ALA A 97 -16.51 6.38 40.61
N ARG A 98 -15.60 5.70 41.32
CA ARG A 98 -14.22 5.49 40.83
C ARG A 98 -14.18 4.60 39.60
N PHE A 99 -14.98 3.53 39.58
CA PHE A 99 -15.08 2.64 38.42
C PHE A 99 -15.79 3.30 37.23
N GLU A 100 -16.76 4.19 37.47
CA GLU A 100 -17.36 5.00 36.42
C GLU A 100 -16.33 5.92 35.74
N GLU A 101 -15.46 6.57 36.52
CA GLU A 101 -14.38 7.39 35.95
C GLU A 101 -13.36 6.55 35.15
N LEU A 102 -13.02 5.34 35.63
CA LEU A 102 -12.20 4.41 34.86
C LEU A 102 -12.85 4.02 33.54
N ALA A 103 -14.16 3.75 33.55
CA ALA A 103 -14.93 3.43 32.35
C ALA A 103 -14.90 4.59 31.34
N LYS A 104 -15.10 5.83 31.80
CA LYS A 104 -15.03 7.04 30.95
C LYS A 104 -13.65 7.24 30.34
N VAL A 105 -12.58 7.04 31.11
CA VAL A 105 -11.19 7.15 30.62
C VAL A 105 -10.92 6.08 29.56
N ALA A 106 -11.30 4.82 29.83
CA ALA A 106 -11.13 3.73 28.88
C ALA A 106 -11.93 3.97 27.58
N LEU A 107 -13.17 4.47 27.69
CA LEU A 107 -14.00 4.79 26.52
C LEU A 107 -13.40 5.91 25.67
N ARG A 108 -12.84 6.96 26.28
CA ARG A 108 -12.13 8.02 25.54
C ARG A 108 -10.93 7.46 24.76
N LYS A 109 -10.19 6.52 25.34
CA LYS A 109 -9.08 5.85 24.65
C LYS A 109 -9.57 4.97 23.51
N GLN A 110 -10.62 4.17 23.72
CA GLN A 110 -11.26 3.40 22.65
C GLN A 110 -11.63 4.30 21.47
N ILE A 111 -12.35 5.40 21.71
CA ILE A 111 -12.77 6.36 20.68
C ILE A 111 -11.55 6.93 19.93
N SER A 112 -10.48 7.27 20.64
CA SER A 112 -9.24 7.78 20.02
C SER A 112 -8.61 6.74 19.08
N PHE A 113 -8.58 5.47 19.47
CA PHE A 113 -8.08 4.40 18.60
C PHE A 113 -9.03 4.12 17.44
N GLU A 114 -10.35 4.16 17.63
CA GLU A 114 -11.34 4.03 16.54
C GLU A 114 -11.18 5.11 15.47
N GLN A 115 -10.92 6.35 15.89
CA GLN A 115 -10.63 7.45 14.97
C GLN A 115 -9.33 7.21 14.19
N SER A 116 -8.29 6.72 14.87
CA SER A 116 -7.01 6.35 14.25
C SER A 116 -7.20 5.23 13.23
N VAL A 117 -7.93 4.17 13.58
CA VAL A 117 -8.30 3.07 12.67
C VAL A 117 -9.02 3.59 11.43
N SER A 118 -10.00 4.49 11.59
CA SER A 118 -10.73 5.05 10.45
C SER A 118 -9.82 5.84 9.51
N GLN A 119 -8.87 6.62 10.05
CA GLN A 119 -7.92 7.38 9.24
C GLN A 119 -6.92 6.47 8.53
N MET A 120 -6.36 5.50 9.25
CA MET A 120 -5.36 4.57 8.73
C MET A 120 -5.95 3.63 7.69
N GLN A 121 -7.21 3.22 7.83
CA GLN A 121 -7.89 2.42 6.81
C GLN A 121 -7.89 3.14 5.45
N GLY A 122 -8.25 4.43 5.42
CA GLY A 122 -8.22 5.20 4.18
C GLY A 122 -6.82 5.33 3.58
N GLN A 123 -5.78 5.39 4.42
CA GLN A 123 -4.39 5.40 3.95
C GLN A 123 -3.96 4.03 3.41
N VAL A 124 -4.32 2.93 4.07
CA VAL A 124 -4.08 1.55 3.60
C VAL A 124 -4.74 1.34 2.26
N ASP A 125 -6.00 1.76 2.08
CA ASP A 125 -6.73 1.59 0.83
C ASP A 125 -6.03 2.31 -0.34
N GLN A 126 -5.66 3.58 -0.14
CA GLN A 126 -4.95 4.38 -1.14
C GLN A 126 -3.57 3.77 -1.48
N GLN A 127 -2.85 3.30 -0.46
CA GLN A 127 -1.51 2.77 -0.66
C GLN A 127 -1.52 1.36 -1.27
N THR A 128 -2.59 0.59 -1.02
CA THR A 128 -2.87 -0.67 -1.70
C THR A 128 -3.09 -0.43 -3.20
N GLU A 129 -3.96 0.51 -3.55
CA GLU A 129 -4.23 0.85 -4.95
C GLU A 129 -2.94 1.28 -5.69
N LEU A 130 -2.15 2.16 -5.07
CA LEU A 130 -0.88 2.59 -5.64
C LEU A 130 0.10 1.42 -5.82
N THR A 131 0.17 0.52 -4.84
CA THR A 131 1.04 -0.66 -4.90
C THR A 131 0.63 -1.58 -6.05
N ASP A 132 -0.67 -1.79 -6.24
CA ASP A 132 -1.19 -2.63 -7.32
C ASP A 132 -0.97 -2.01 -8.70
N GLN A 133 -1.17 -0.69 -8.84
CA GLN A 133 -0.84 0.03 -10.07
C GLN A 133 0.65 -0.09 -10.44
N LEU A 134 1.55 0.00 -9.46
CA LEU A 134 2.98 -0.15 -9.69
C LEU A 134 3.35 -1.59 -10.11
N LYS A 135 2.75 -2.61 -9.48
CA LYS A 135 2.94 -4.02 -9.86
C LYS A 135 2.45 -4.30 -11.28
N ASP A 136 1.26 -3.82 -11.63
CA ASP A 136 0.71 -3.94 -12.99
C ASP A 136 1.60 -3.23 -14.01
N GLY A 137 2.03 -2.01 -13.70
CA GLY A 137 2.97 -1.26 -14.52
C GLY A 137 4.29 -1.99 -14.76
N LEU A 138 4.87 -2.58 -13.71
CA LEU A 138 6.08 -3.40 -13.79
C LEU A 138 5.89 -4.62 -14.69
N ASN A 139 4.75 -5.33 -14.56
CA ASN A 139 4.46 -6.48 -15.42
C ASN A 139 4.34 -6.06 -16.89
N LYS A 140 3.68 -4.94 -17.18
CA LYS A 140 3.59 -4.41 -18.54
C LYS A 140 4.95 -4.04 -19.13
N LEU A 141 5.86 -3.46 -18.32
CA LEU A 141 7.23 -3.20 -18.76
C LEU A 141 7.97 -4.50 -19.11
N ARG A 142 7.81 -5.56 -18.29
CA ARG A 142 8.44 -6.87 -18.55
C ARG A 142 7.94 -7.48 -19.86
N THR A 143 6.63 -7.53 -20.06
CA THR A 143 6.03 -8.01 -21.32
C THR A 143 6.53 -7.19 -22.51
N LYS A 144 6.58 -5.86 -22.38
CA LYS A 144 7.04 -5.01 -23.48
C LYS A 144 8.52 -5.20 -23.82
N ARG A 145 9.34 -5.46 -22.80
CA ARG A 145 10.75 -5.81 -22.99
C ARG A 145 10.91 -7.16 -23.70
N GLU A 146 10.10 -8.16 -23.36
CA GLU A 146 10.08 -9.46 -24.04
C GLU A 146 9.72 -9.29 -25.52
N GLU A 147 8.67 -8.52 -25.84
CA GLU A 147 8.33 -8.19 -27.24
C GLU A 147 9.48 -7.54 -28.01
N LEU A 148 10.27 -6.68 -27.36
CA LEU A 148 11.45 -6.05 -27.97
C LEU A 148 12.57 -7.06 -28.24
N VAL A 149 12.80 -8.00 -27.31
CA VAL A 149 13.80 -9.08 -27.47
C VAL A 149 13.40 -9.98 -28.64
N ASP A 150 12.15 -10.43 -28.67
CA ASP A 150 11.64 -11.30 -29.75
C ASP A 150 11.80 -10.64 -31.12
N LYS A 151 11.44 -9.35 -31.23
CA LYS A 151 11.65 -8.57 -32.46
C LYS A 151 13.11 -8.44 -32.85
N ARG A 152 14.02 -8.30 -31.89
CA ARG A 152 15.46 -8.23 -32.16
C ARG A 152 15.97 -9.55 -32.69
N ASP A 153 15.57 -10.65 -32.09
CA ASP A 153 15.98 -12.00 -32.53
C ASP A 153 15.40 -12.34 -33.91
N GLU A 154 14.15 -11.94 -34.21
CA GLU A 154 13.56 -12.04 -35.55
C GLU A 154 14.32 -11.22 -36.61
N LEU A 155 14.91 -10.09 -36.23
CA LEU A 155 15.64 -9.22 -37.16
C LEU A 155 17.05 -9.77 -37.44
N VAL A 156 17.73 -10.26 -36.41
CA VAL A 156 19.09 -10.84 -36.52
C VAL A 156 19.08 -12.19 -37.25
N SER A 157 17.95 -12.91 -37.24
CA SER A 157 17.80 -14.20 -37.91
C SER A 157 17.42 -14.12 -39.40
N ARG A 158 17.24 -12.91 -39.95
CA ARG A 158 16.96 -12.66 -41.38
C ARG A 158 18.22 -12.51 -42.20
#